data_AF-A0AAN0IIW6-F1
#
_entry.id   AF-A0AAN0IIW6-F1
#
_cell.length_a   1.000
_cell.length_b   1.000
_cell.length_c   1.000
_cell.angle_alpha   90.00
_cell.angle_beta   90.00
_cell.angle_gamma   90.00
#
_symmetry.space_group_name_H-M   'P 1'
#
loop_
_entity.id
_entity.type
_entity.pdbx_description
1 polymer ?
#
loop_
_entity_poly.entity_id
_entity_poly.type
_entity_poly.pdbx_seq_one_letter_code
_entity_poly.pdbx_strand_id
1 'polypeptide(L)'
;GCDFNPYRLGDHTFFGPGSNFTIDTTQVFTVVTQFVTNDNTDNGVLSEIRRQWIQNGKVIMSRNITVGGKTFNSVTDDFCNTQKTAFGDSNDYEKRGGHKKLSEVLDQGMVLVMSLWDDHAVNMLWLDSDYPLDKSPSAPGVARGTCPTSSGKPSDVESKYPDASVTYSNIKYGPIGSTMPK
;
A
#
# COMPACT_ATOMS: atom_id res chain seq x y z
N GLY A 1 4.75 -10.50 -0.97
CA GLY A 1 3.96 -9.95 0.14
C GLY A 1 2.49 -9.91 -0.23
N CYS A 2 1.66 -9.35 0.65
CA CYS A 2 0.25 -9.07 0.39
C CYS A 2 0.07 -7.54 0.34
N ASP A 3 -0.16 -7.01 -0.85
CA ASP A 3 -0.16 -5.58 -1.15
C ASP A 3 -1.57 -5.00 -1.26
N PHE A 4 -1.72 -3.73 -0.87
CA PHE A 4 -2.96 -2.96 -1.02
C PHE A 4 -2.64 -1.63 -1.71
N ASN A 5 -2.57 -1.66 -3.05
CA ASN A 5 -2.45 -0.47 -3.89
C ASN A 5 -3.85 -0.15 -4.48
N PRO A 6 -4.48 0.99 -4.12
CA PRO A 6 -5.81 1.34 -4.62
C PRO A 6 -5.94 1.32 -6.15
N TYR A 7 -4.91 1.78 -6.87
CA TYR A 7 -4.92 1.77 -8.33
C TYR A 7 -4.91 0.34 -8.86
N ARG A 8 -4.02 -0.52 -8.34
CA ARG A 8 -3.94 -1.95 -8.71
C ARG A 8 -5.23 -2.70 -8.43
N LEU A 9 -5.98 -2.27 -7.42
CA LEU A 9 -7.25 -2.85 -7.04
C LEU A 9 -8.44 -2.25 -7.84
N GLY A 10 -8.19 -1.27 -8.71
CA GLY A 10 -9.18 -0.73 -9.66
C GLY A 10 -9.74 0.64 -9.30
N ASP A 11 -9.29 1.27 -8.21
CA ASP A 11 -9.64 2.66 -7.91
C ASP A 11 -8.54 3.63 -8.39
N HIS A 12 -8.68 4.07 -9.64
CA HIS A 12 -7.72 4.95 -10.29
C HIS A 12 -7.88 6.43 -9.92
N THR A 13 -8.81 6.76 -9.02
CA THR A 13 -9.12 8.15 -8.60
C THR A 13 -8.82 8.41 -7.13
N PHE A 14 -8.32 7.40 -6.41
CA PHE A 14 -8.13 7.51 -4.97
C PHE A 14 -6.87 8.30 -4.60
N PHE A 15 -5.73 8.02 -5.23
CA PHE A 15 -4.43 8.56 -4.82
C PHE A 15 -3.68 9.07 -6.05
N GLY A 16 -3.40 10.37 -6.11
CA GLY A 16 -2.70 10.96 -7.25
C GLY A 16 -2.58 12.48 -7.19
N PRO A 17 -1.92 13.11 -8.18
CA PRO A 17 -1.60 14.53 -8.14
C PRO A 17 -2.80 15.39 -8.53
N GLY A 18 -3.22 16.27 -7.62
CA GLY A 18 -4.23 17.30 -7.83
C GLY A 18 -5.59 17.00 -7.19
N SER A 19 -6.43 18.03 -7.13
CA SER A 19 -7.73 18.03 -6.44
C SER A 19 -8.77 17.06 -7.02
N ASN A 20 -8.48 16.44 -8.16
CA ASN A 20 -9.35 15.47 -8.81
C ASN A 20 -9.26 14.09 -8.14
N PHE A 21 -8.20 13.85 -7.35
CA PHE A 21 -8.00 12.64 -6.58
C PHE A 21 -8.56 12.78 -5.16
N THR A 22 -8.90 11.66 -4.54
CA THR A 22 -9.39 11.66 -3.15
C THR A 22 -8.30 12.06 -2.16
N ILE A 23 -7.09 11.57 -2.39
CA ILE A 23 -5.84 11.99 -1.74
C ILE A 23 -5.02 12.72 -2.80
N ASP A 24 -4.88 14.03 -2.61
CA ASP A 24 -4.08 14.88 -3.47
C ASP A 24 -2.60 14.80 -3.08
N THR A 25 -1.77 14.18 -3.90
CA THR A 25 -0.34 14.00 -3.60
C THR A 25 0.49 15.26 -3.79
N THR A 26 -0.09 16.36 -4.27
CA THR A 26 0.58 17.68 -4.36
C THR A 26 0.58 18.43 -3.02
N GLN A 27 -0.14 17.92 -2.02
CA GLN A 27 -0.27 18.51 -0.70
C GLN A 27 0.16 17.52 0.39
N VAL A 28 0.55 18.04 1.55
CA VAL A 28 0.85 17.21 2.71
C VAL A 28 -0.42 16.47 3.16
N PHE A 29 -0.26 15.19 3.48
CA PHE A 29 -1.30 14.36 4.10
C PHE A 29 -0.69 13.52 5.22
N THR A 30 -1.52 13.13 6.18
CA THR A 30 -1.16 12.15 7.21
C THR A 30 -1.57 10.76 6.75
N VAL A 31 -0.74 9.77 7.01
CA VAL A 31 -1.05 8.35 6.80
C VAL A 31 -1.18 7.69 8.16
N VAL A 32 -2.31 7.01 8.41
CA VAL A 32 -2.57 6.26 9.64
C VAL A 32 -2.69 4.79 9.30
N THR A 33 -1.87 3.95 9.94
CA THR A 33 -1.93 2.48 9.79
C THR A 33 -2.27 1.87 11.14
N GLN A 34 -3.30 1.02 11.18
CA GLN A 34 -3.73 0.35 12.40
C GLN A 34 -3.52 -1.16 12.25
N PHE A 35 -2.94 -1.78 13.28
CA PHE A 35 -2.71 -3.22 13.35
C PHE A 35 -3.71 -3.79 14.36
N VAL A 36 -4.75 -4.44 13.85
CA VAL A 36 -5.87 -4.94 14.65
C VAL A 36 -5.65 -6.42 14.92
N THR A 37 -5.74 -6.82 16.19
CA THR A 37 -5.67 -8.22 16.60
C THR A 37 -7.07 -8.83 16.66
N ASN A 38 -7.16 -10.16 16.58
CA ASN A 38 -8.42 -10.89 16.60
C ASN A 38 -9.25 -10.72 17.89
N ASP A 39 -8.63 -10.36 19.01
CA ASP A 39 -9.28 -10.12 20.30
C ASP A 39 -9.20 -8.66 20.77
N ASN A 40 -8.64 -7.77 19.94
CA ASN A 40 -8.39 -6.35 20.24
C ASN A 40 -7.48 -6.11 21.46
N THR A 41 -6.58 -7.05 21.76
CA THR A 41 -5.54 -6.90 22.78
C THR A 41 -4.14 -6.95 22.16
N ASP A 42 -3.14 -6.52 22.92
CA ASP A 42 -1.73 -6.55 22.50
C ASP A 42 -1.15 -7.98 22.40
N ASN A 43 -1.87 -9.00 22.92
CA ASN A 43 -1.44 -10.41 22.88
C ASN A 43 -2.20 -11.22 21.82
N GLY A 44 -3.20 -10.63 21.18
CA GLY A 44 -3.96 -11.28 20.13
C GLY A 44 -3.15 -11.44 18.85
N VAL A 45 -3.63 -12.29 17.94
CA VAL A 45 -2.99 -12.47 16.64
C VAL A 45 -3.47 -11.38 15.69
N LEU A 46 -2.55 -10.73 14.97
CA LEU A 46 -2.88 -9.79 13.90
C LEU A 46 -3.94 -10.39 12.96
N SER A 47 -5.05 -9.68 12.78
CA SER A 47 -6.18 -10.11 11.96
C SER A 47 -6.43 -9.18 10.78
N GLU A 48 -6.09 -7.90 10.93
CA GLU A 48 -6.37 -6.87 9.95
C GLU A 48 -5.39 -5.70 10.03
N ILE A 49 -4.89 -5.24 8.89
CA ILE A 49 -4.15 -3.97 8.77
C ILE A 49 -5.05 -2.96 8.07
N ARG A 50 -5.47 -1.92 8.80
CA ARG A 50 -6.32 -0.84 8.28
C ARG A 50 -5.48 0.37 7.89
N ARG A 51 -5.96 1.10 6.90
CA ARG A 51 -5.35 2.33 6.43
C ARG A 51 -6.38 3.47 6.42
N GLN A 52 -5.95 4.63 6.88
CA GLN A 52 -6.68 5.88 6.81
C GLN A 52 -5.72 7.01 6.44
N TRP A 53 -6.28 8.10 5.94
CA TRP A 53 -5.54 9.33 5.63
C TRP A 53 -6.22 10.52 6.28
N ILE A 54 -5.43 11.57 6.53
CA ILE A 54 -5.96 12.88 6.92
C ILE A 54 -5.36 13.92 5.98
N GLN A 55 -6.20 14.64 5.26
CA GLN A 55 -5.77 15.73 4.39
C GLN A 55 -6.72 16.90 4.57
N ASN A 56 -6.17 18.11 4.75
CA ASN A 56 -6.95 19.33 4.98
C ASN A 56 -7.97 19.19 6.13
N GLY A 57 -7.56 18.54 7.22
CA GLY A 57 -8.39 18.29 8.40
C GLY A 57 -9.47 17.22 8.24
N LYS A 58 -9.64 16.65 7.05
CA LYS A 58 -10.65 15.62 6.77
C LYS A 58 -10.06 14.22 6.91
N VAL A 59 -10.73 13.36 7.69
CA VAL A 59 -10.44 11.92 7.74
C VAL A 59 -10.97 11.25 6.48
N ILE A 60 -10.13 10.46 5.84
CA ILE A 60 -10.41 9.76 4.59
C ILE A 60 -10.10 8.27 4.81
N MET A 61 -11.10 7.43 4.61
CA MET A 61 -10.99 5.98 4.78
C MET A 61 -10.53 5.32 3.48
N SER A 62 -9.88 4.16 3.58
CA SER A 62 -9.75 3.26 2.42
C SER A 62 -11.11 2.97 1.82
N ARG A 63 -11.22 3.01 0.49
CA ARG A 63 -12.46 2.62 -0.20
C ARG A 63 -12.66 1.12 -0.14
N ASN A 64 -13.93 0.73 -0.17
CA ASN A 64 -14.34 -0.64 -0.44
C ASN A 64 -14.03 -0.98 -1.90
N ILE A 65 -13.32 -2.07 -2.13
CA ILE A 65 -12.92 -2.52 -3.46
C ILE A 65 -13.30 -4.00 -3.63
N THR A 66 -13.82 -4.34 -4.80
CA THR A 66 -14.23 -5.70 -5.14
C THR A 66 -13.09 -6.45 -5.80
N VAL A 67 -12.65 -7.55 -5.17
CA VAL A 67 -11.60 -8.44 -5.67
C VAL A 67 -12.13 -9.87 -5.60
N GLY A 68 -12.07 -10.61 -6.71
CA GLY A 68 -12.52 -12.01 -6.74
C GLY A 68 -13.97 -12.23 -6.29
N GLY A 69 -14.85 -11.23 -6.48
CA GLY A 69 -16.26 -11.28 -6.06
C GLY A 69 -16.51 -10.94 -4.58
N LYS A 70 -15.47 -10.58 -3.81
CA LYS A 70 -15.58 -10.15 -2.42
C LYS A 70 -15.15 -8.69 -2.26
N THR A 71 -15.70 -8.01 -1.27
CA THR A 71 -15.41 -6.59 -1.00
C THR A 71 -14.47 -6.45 0.20
N PHE A 72 -13.41 -5.66 0.03
CA PHE A 72 -12.41 -5.41 1.07
C PHE A 72 -12.04 -3.93 1.14
N ASN A 73 -11.58 -3.46 2.29
CA ASN A 73 -11.02 -2.11 2.48
C ASN A 73 -9.73 -2.11 3.34
N SER A 74 -9.21 -3.29 3.64
CA SER A 74 -8.09 -3.53 4.53
C SER A 74 -7.35 -4.81 4.12
N VAL A 75 -6.18 -5.04 4.72
CA VAL A 75 -5.40 -6.25 4.49
C VAL A 75 -5.74 -7.28 5.56
N THR A 76 -6.33 -8.40 5.15
CA THR A 76 -6.65 -9.59 5.96
C THR A 76 -6.14 -10.84 5.23
N ASP A 77 -5.99 -11.98 5.90
CA ASP A 77 -5.58 -13.21 5.21
C ASP A 77 -6.59 -13.60 4.11
N ASP A 78 -7.89 -13.37 4.32
CA ASP A 78 -8.92 -13.60 3.28
C ASP A 78 -8.75 -12.67 2.07
N PHE A 79 -8.46 -11.39 2.30
CA PHE A 79 -8.11 -10.45 1.23
C PHE A 79 -6.89 -10.95 0.46
N CYS A 80 -5.81 -11.33 1.15
CA CYS A 80 -4.57 -11.79 0.54
C CYS A 80 -4.80 -13.03 -0.34
N ASN A 81 -5.51 -14.03 0.20
CA ASN A 81 -5.83 -15.27 -0.51
C ASN A 81 -6.73 -15.01 -1.73
N THR A 82 -7.74 -14.14 -1.58
CA THR A 82 -8.65 -13.76 -2.65
C THR A 82 -7.93 -12.96 -3.74
N GLN A 83 -7.11 -11.98 -3.37
CA GLN A 83 -6.32 -11.13 -4.28
C GLN A 83 -5.33 -11.95 -5.09
N LYS A 84 -4.53 -12.80 -4.45
CA LYS A 84 -3.52 -13.62 -5.14
C LYS A 84 -4.17 -14.59 -6.13
N THR A 85 -5.29 -15.21 -5.74
CA THR A 85 -6.07 -16.08 -6.62
C THR A 85 -6.64 -15.31 -7.81
N ALA A 86 -7.30 -14.16 -7.56
CA ALA A 86 -7.94 -13.36 -8.61
C ALA A 86 -6.94 -12.80 -9.64
N PHE A 87 -5.72 -12.49 -9.22
CA PHE A 87 -4.68 -11.94 -10.11
C PHE A 87 -3.76 -13.03 -10.71
N GLY A 88 -3.94 -14.29 -10.31
CA GLY A 88 -3.08 -15.40 -10.75
C GLY A 88 -1.63 -15.27 -10.24
N ASP A 89 -1.45 -14.67 -9.06
CA ASP A 89 -0.14 -14.50 -8.41
C ASP A 89 0.17 -15.71 -7.51
N SER A 90 1.45 -16.10 -7.40
CA SER A 90 1.86 -17.07 -6.36
C SER A 90 1.59 -16.49 -4.97
N ASN A 91 0.92 -17.27 -4.13
CA ASN A 91 0.61 -16.86 -2.76
C ASN A 91 1.71 -17.31 -1.76
N ASP A 92 2.91 -16.74 -1.90
CA ASP A 92 4.00 -17.00 -0.98
C ASP A 92 3.82 -16.33 0.39
N TYR A 93 2.89 -15.38 0.52
CA TYR A 93 2.52 -14.76 1.79
C TYR A 93 1.90 -15.80 2.73
N GLU A 94 0.87 -16.51 2.25
CA GLU A 94 0.22 -17.58 3.02
C GLU A 94 1.19 -18.73 3.32
N LYS A 95 2.01 -19.16 2.33
CA LYS A 95 3.01 -20.21 2.54
C LYS A 95 4.05 -19.88 3.62
N ARG A 96 4.27 -18.59 3.91
CA ARG A 96 5.18 -18.12 4.96
C ARG A 96 4.48 -17.86 6.29
N GLY A 97 3.19 -18.16 6.40
CA GLY A 97 2.42 -18.09 7.65
C GLY A 97 1.53 -16.86 7.82
N GLY A 98 1.32 -16.07 6.76
CA GLY A 98 0.31 -15.00 6.72
C GLY A 98 0.41 -14.00 7.87
N HIS A 99 -0.74 -13.49 8.32
CA HIS A 99 -0.76 -12.55 9.44
C HIS A 99 -0.27 -13.15 10.76
N LYS A 100 -0.43 -14.46 10.98
CA LYS A 100 0.12 -15.10 12.18
C LYS A 100 1.63 -14.90 12.25
N LYS A 101 2.36 -15.18 11.17
CA LYS A 101 3.81 -15.00 11.15
C LYS A 101 4.21 -13.53 11.23
N LEU A 102 3.43 -12.64 10.61
CA LEU A 102 3.65 -11.20 10.73
C LEU A 102 3.46 -10.70 12.17
N SER A 103 2.46 -11.19 12.89
CA SER A 103 2.21 -10.91 14.31
C SER A 103 3.43 -11.29 15.16
N GLU A 104 3.95 -12.51 15.00
CA GLU A 104 5.13 -13.00 15.73
C GLU A 104 6.37 -12.10 15.53
N VAL A 105 6.51 -11.48 14.37
CA VAL A 105 7.64 -10.57 14.07
C VAL A 105 7.38 -9.16 14.63
N LEU A 106 6.14 -8.67 14.59
CA LEU A 106 5.76 -7.40 15.20
C LEU A 106 5.98 -7.43 16.73
N ASP A 107 5.66 -8.54 17.38
CA ASP A 107 5.83 -8.74 18.84
C ASP A 107 7.29 -8.75 19.29
N GLN A 108 8.23 -9.04 18.37
CA GLN A 108 9.67 -8.98 18.65
C GLN A 108 10.21 -7.55 18.66
N GLY A 109 9.41 -6.58 18.23
CA GLY A 109 9.86 -5.22 17.94
C GLY A 109 10.52 -5.12 16.57
N MET A 110 10.26 -4.02 15.89
CA MET A 110 10.81 -3.73 14.56
C MET A 110 11.49 -2.36 14.55
N VAL A 111 12.49 -2.21 13.68
CA VAL A 111 13.18 -0.93 13.46
C VAL A 111 12.43 -0.13 12.39
N LEU A 112 12.14 1.14 12.66
CA LEU A 112 11.63 2.07 11.67
C LEU A 112 12.72 2.41 10.64
N VAL A 113 12.41 2.27 9.35
CA VAL A 113 13.28 2.65 8.23
C VAL A 113 12.61 3.76 7.43
N MET A 114 13.38 4.80 7.08
CA MET A 114 12.99 5.87 6.15
C MET A 114 14.02 5.91 5.03
N SER A 115 13.57 5.93 3.77
CA SER A 115 14.45 5.79 2.60
C SER A 115 13.85 6.43 1.36
N LEU A 116 14.70 6.86 0.44
CA LEU A 116 14.35 7.29 -0.92
C LEU A 116 15.31 6.59 -1.88
N TRP A 117 14.78 5.90 -2.88
CA TRP A 117 15.54 5.07 -3.82
C TRP A 117 14.78 4.92 -5.13
N ASP A 118 15.52 4.73 -6.22
CA ASP A 118 15.04 4.23 -7.49
C ASP A 118 15.41 2.75 -7.66
N ASP A 119 14.78 2.07 -8.62
CA ASP A 119 14.80 0.61 -8.68
C ASP A 119 15.58 0.09 -9.89
N HIS A 120 16.80 -0.37 -9.63
CA HIS A 120 17.66 -0.99 -10.64
C HIS A 120 17.21 -2.38 -11.10
N ALA A 121 16.28 -3.03 -10.41
CA ALA A 121 15.81 -4.37 -10.78
C ALA A 121 14.68 -4.30 -11.80
N VAL A 122 13.67 -3.46 -11.54
CA VAL A 122 12.44 -3.43 -12.34
C VAL A 122 11.85 -2.02 -12.49
N ASN A 123 12.68 -0.97 -12.39
CA ASN A 123 12.35 0.42 -12.74
C ASN A 123 11.10 0.98 -12.02
N MET A 124 10.79 0.50 -10.82
CA MET A 124 9.63 0.90 -10.01
C MET A 124 8.27 0.53 -10.63
N LEU A 125 8.26 -0.22 -11.73
CA LEU A 125 7.05 -0.52 -12.51
C LEU A 125 6.03 -1.33 -11.72
N TRP A 126 6.49 -2.13 -10.75
CA TRP A 126 5.64 -2.89 -9.82
C TRP A 126 4.84 -2.00 -8.87
N LEU A 127 5.15 -0.71 -8.79
CA LEU A 127 4.47 0.29 -7.97
C LEU A 127 3.56 1.21 -8.78
N ASP A 128 4.04 1.75 -9.91
CA ASP A 128 3.41 2.91 -10.58
C ASP A 128 3.06 2.73 -12.08
N SER A 129 3.32 1.55 -12.67
CA SER A 129 3.10 1.26 -14.09
C SER A 129 2.35 -0.07 -14.28
N ASP A 130 2.25 -0.56 -15.51
CA ASP A 130 1.88 -1.95 -15.81
C ASP A 130 3.03 -2.92 -15.48
N TYR A 131 2.73 -3.94 -14.68
CA TYR A 131 3.70 -5.00 -14.34
C TYR A 131 3.02 -6.32 -13.97
N PRO A 132 3.51 -7.48 -14.46
CA PRO A 132 4.70 -7.67 -15.31
C PRO A 132 4.46 -7.28 -16.77
N LEU A 133 5.54 -7.01 -17.50
CA LEU A 133 5.52 -6.47 -18.87
C LEU A 133 5.07 -7.47 -19.95
N ASP A 134 5.04 -8.76 -19.61
CA ASP A 134 4.63 -9.86 -20.49
C ASP A 134 3.11 -10.15 -20.40
N LYS A 135 2.37 -9.45 -19.54
CA LYS A 135 0.92 -9.57 -19.41
C LYS A 135 0.21 -8.35 -19.97
N SER A 136 -1.03 -8.55 -20.43
CA SER A 136 -1.90 -7.46 -20.86
C SER A 136 -2.17 -6.50 -19.70
N PRO A 137 -2.08 -5.16 -19.91
CA PRO A 137 -2.49 -4.16 -18.91
C PRO A 137 -3.93 -4.32 -18.41
N SER A 138 -4.82 -4.88 -19.24
CA SER A 138 -6.22 -5.16 -18.87
C SER A 138 -6.40 -6.38 -17.97
N ALA A 139 -5.38 -7.21 -17.79
CA ALA A 139 -5.48 -8.36 -16.89
C ALA A 139 -5.51 -7.88 -15.42
N PRO A 140 -6.36 -8.49 -14.57
CA PRO A 140 -6.46 -8.10 -13.17
C PRO A 140 -5.10 -8.09 -12.46
N GLY A 141 -4.78 -6.97 -11.81
CA GLY A 141 -3.55 -6.80 -11.05
C GLY A 141 -2.29 -6.44 -11.85
N VAL A 142 -2.39 -6.24 -13.18
CA VAL A 142 -1.24 -5.81 -14.00
C VAL A 142 -1.04 -4.31 -13.90
N ALA A 143 -2.06 -3.49 -14.15
CA ALA A 143 -1.97 -2.03 -14.04
C ALA A 143 -1.87 -1.58 -12.57
N ARG A 144 -0.86 -0.78 -12.22
CA ARG A 144 -0.55 -0.38 -10.82
C ARG A 144 -0.41 1.12 -10.63
N GLY A 145 -0.31 1.85 -11.73
CA GLY A 145 -0.39 3.30 -11.80
C GLY A 145 -0.51 3.76 -13.24
N THR A 146 -0.17 5.02 -13.47
CA THR A 146 -0.33 5.69 -14.77
C THR A 146 0.98 5.90 -15.51
N CYS A 147 2.11 5.54 -14.90
CA CYS A 147 3.42 5.74 -15.50
C CYS A 147 3.61 4.80 -16.70
N PRO A 148 4.27 5.26 -17.77
CA PRO A 148 4.54 4.40 -18.92
C PRO A 148 5.56 3.32 -18.56
N THR A 149 5.48 2.16 -19.21
CA THR A 149 6.40 1.03 -19.01
C THR A 149 7.87 1.33 -19.37
N SER A 150 8.12 2.44 -20.07
CA SER A 150 9.46 2.96 -20.39
C SER A 150 10.02 3.92 -19.34
N SER A 151 9.29 4.20 -18.27
CA SER A 151 9.73 5.08 -17.18
C SER A 151 10.63 4.35 -16.16
N GLY A 152 11.11 5.10 -15.16
CA GLY A 152 11.76 4.53 -13.98
C GLY A 152 13.16 3.96 -14.15
N LYS A 153 13.73 4.00 -15.37
CA LYS A 153 15.13 3.60 -15.60
C LYS A 153 16.05 4.48 -14.73
N PRO A 154 16.93 3.90 -13.89
CA PRO A 154 17.72 4.66 -12.92
C PRO A 154 18.46 5.86 -13.51
N SER A 155 19.23 5.63 -14.59
CA SER A 155 19.97 6.70 -15.27
C SER A 155 19.11 7.88 -15.71
N ASP A 156 17.85 7.63 -16.05
CA ASP A 156 16.93 8.66 -16.51
C ASP A 156 16.33 9.41 -15.32
N VAL A 157 15.96 8.69 -14.24
CA VAL A 157 15.37 9.27 -13.03
C VAL A 157 16.40 10.11 -12.28
N GLU A 158 17.60 9.57 -12.04
CA GLU A 158 18.72 10.27 -11.40
C GLU A 158 19.08 11.57 -12.13
N SER A 159 19.07 11.55 -13.46
CA SER A 159 19.37 12.73 -14.27
C SER A 159 18.22 13.74 -14.35
N LYS A 160 16.96 13.29 -14.37
CA LYS A 160 15.79 14.17 -14.53
C LYS A 160 15.33 14.79 -13.21
N TYR A 161 15.51 14.07 -12.11
CA TYR A 161 15.02 14.46 -10.80
C TYR A 161 16.12 14.44 -9.73
N PRO A 162 17.28 15.08 -9.95
CA PRO A 162 18.40 15.05 -9.01
C PRO A 162 18.05 15.71 -7.66
N ASP A 163 17.10 16.65 -7.67
CA ASP A 163 16.64 17.38 -6.49
C ASP A 163 15.37 16.77 -5.85
N ALA A 164 14.97 15.56 -6.27
CA ALA A 164 13.85 14.86 -5.66
C ALA A 164 14.11 14.63 -4.17
N SER A 165 13.11 14.92 -3.34
CA SER A 165 13.19 14.74 -1.91
C SER A 165 11.87 14.25 -1.34
N VAL A 166 11.95 13.60 -0.18
CA VAL A 166 10.79 13.16 0.60
C VAL A 166 10.94 13.66 2.02
N THR A 167 9.85 14.15 2.61
CA THR A 167 9.81 14.57 4.01
C THR A 167 8.86 13.67 4.79
N TYR A 168 9.41 12.98 5.79
CA TYR A 168 8.62 12.29 6.81
C TYR A 168 8.62 13.14 8.08
N SER A 169 7.44 13.43 8.61
CA SER A 169 7.31 14.29 9.80
C SER A 169 6.10 13.88 10.64
N ASN A 170 6.03 14.41 11.87
CA ASN A 170 4.88 14.22 12.76
C ASN A 170 4.53 12.73 13.01
N ILE A 171 5.56 11.90 13.19
CA ILE A 171 5.39 10.48 13.53
C ILE A 171 4.74 10.38 14.90
N LYS A 172 3.65 9.63 14.99
CA LYS A 172 2.92 9.34 16.22
C LYS A 172 2.71 7.84 16.34
N TYR A 173 2.75 7.34 17.57
CA TYR A 173 2.52 5.94 17.90
C TYR A 173 1.71 5.83 19.18
N GLY A 174 0.77 4.89 19.23
CA GLY A 174 -0.10 4.68 20.38
C GLY A 174 -1.29 3.78 20.06
N PRO A 175 -2.22 3.61 21.02
CA PRO A 175 -3.43 2.81 20.84
C PRO A 175 -4.25 3.24 19.63
N ILE A 176 -5.04 2.31 19.07
CA ILE A 176 -5.93 2.60 17.94
C ILE A 176 -6.85 3.79 18.28
N GLY A 177 -6.86 4.79 17.41
CA GLY A 177 -7.62 6.03 17.58
C GLY A 177 -6.87 7.17 18.29
N SER A 178 -5.77 6.90 18.99
CA SER A 178 -5.02 7.92 19.76
C SER A 178 -4.26 8.94 18.91
N THR A 179 -3.97 8.60 17.65
CA THR A 179 -3.20 9.44 16.73
C THR A 179 -4.06 10.22 15.74
N MET A 180 -5.39 10.10 15.86
CA MET A 180 -6.36 10.80 15.00
C MET A 180 -6.51 12.28 15.42
N PRO A 181 -7.00 13.15 14.52
CA PRO A 181 -7.42 14.50 14.89
C PRO A 181 -8.53 14.41 15.94
N LYS A 182 -8.50 15.30 16.94
CA LYS A 182 -9.58 15.45 17.91
C LYS A 182 -10.71 16.28 17.31
#